data_AF-J9GPW1-F1
#
_entry.id   AF-J9GPW1-F1
#
_cell.length_a   1.000
_cell.length_b   1.000
_cell.length_c   1.000
_cell.angle_alpha   90.00
_cell.angle_beta   90.00
_cell.angle_gamma   90.00
#
_symmetry.space_group_name_H-M   'P 1'
#
loop_
_entity.id
_entity.type
_entity.pdbx_description
1 polymer ?
#
loop_
_entity_poly.entity_id
_entity_poly.type
_entity_poly.pdbx_seq_one_letter_code
_entity_poly.pdbx_strand_id
1 'polypeptide(L)'
;MERNIGEVFNYGSLRLRVEKTGGENVCEGCFFYDRNGCTGFNDNITGSCSKNDRTQKEDIVFVLDKPTDNKPSANDTSVKNDIIDNKVRMDLLPWRELEEIAKVYTAGAKKYGPNQWQNLPDGYQRYKGAMLRHLTELEKGNEFDEDTGCRHAAQIAWNAIAMLHFKLKENNNG
;
A
#
# COMPACT_ATOMS: atom_id res chain seq x y z
N MET A 1 46.52 5.52 -12.10
CA MET A 1 45.41 4.76 -11.51
C MET A 1 44.14 4.87 -12.36
N GLU A 2 44.19 4.17 -13.49
CA GLU A 2 43.00 3.79 -14.25
C GLU A 2 42.03 3.03 -13.34
N ARG A 3 40.73 3.28 -13.50
CA ARG A 3 39.66 2.61 -12.77
C ARG A 3 38.90 1.69 -13.72
N ASN A 4 38.21 0.69 -13.20
CA ASN A 4 37.40 -0.23 -13.99
C ASN A 4 35.91 0.09 -13.85
N ILE A 5 35.11 -0.30 -14.84
CA ILE A 5 33.65 -0.17 -14.76
C ILE A 5 33.10 -1.13 -13.70
N GLY A 6 32.15 -0.63 -12.90
CA GLY A 6 31.63 -1.32 -11.73
C GLY A 6 32.52 -1.19 -10.49
N GLU A 7 33.70 -0.57 -10.60
CA GLU A 7 34.55 -0.29 -9.46
C GLU A 7 33.88 0.73 -8.54
N VAL A 8 33.91 0.43 -7.24
CA VAL A 8 33.45 1.32 -6.19
C VAL A 8 34.66 1.90 -5.47
N PHE A 9 34.70 3.22 -5.32
CA PHE A 9 35.77 3.91 -4.61
C PHE A 9 35.22 5.04 -3.75
N ASN A 10 36.03 5.48 -2.77
CA ASN A 10 35.68 6.58 -1.89
C ASN A 10 36.35 7.87 -2.38
N TYR A 11 35.61 8.97 -2.38
CA TYR A 11 36.11 10.32 -2.61
C TYR A 11 35.57 11.28 -1.54
N GLY A 12 36.45 11.74 -0.65
CA GLY A 12 36.04 12.48 0.54
C GLY A 12 35.10 11.63 1.42
N SER A 13 33.90 12.13 1.69
CA SER A 13 32.84 11.42 2.42
C SER A 13 31.87 10.62 1.53
N LEU A 14 32.09 10.59 0.22
CA LEU A 14 31.19 9.98 -0.75
C LEU A 14 31.74 8.65 -1.25
N ARG A 15 30.83 7.67 -1.40
CA ARG A 15 31.11 6.37 -2.01
C ARG A 15 30.52 6.37 -3.42
N LEU A 16 31.36 6.14 -4.42
CA LEU A 16 31.01 6.30 -5.83
C LEU A 16 31.23 4.99 -6.58
N ARG A 17 30.34 4.70 -7.54
CA ARG A 17 30.47 3.59 -8.48
C ARG A 17 30.66 4.12 -9.90
N VAL A 18 31.60 3.53 -10.63
CA VAL A 18 31.80 3.83 -12.06
C VAL A 18 30.77 3.07 -12.88
N GLU A 19 29.89 3.79 -13.58
CA GLU A 19 28.90 3.19 -14.48
C GLU A 19 29.17 3.56 -15.95
N LYS A 20 28.95 2.57 -16.82
CA LYS A 20 29.28 2.63 -18.23
C LYS A 20 28.07 3.09 -19.04
N THR A 21 28.30 4.03 -19.96
CA THR A 21 27.40 4.28 -21.10
C THR A 21 28.03 3.92 -22.45
N GLY A 22 29.10 3.10 -22.42
CA GLY A 22 29.78 2.42 -23.54
C GLY A 22 31.33 2.46 -23.41
N GLY A 23 32.09 1.43 -23.83
CA GLY A 23 33.58 1.31 -23.72
C GLY A 23 34.22 0.70 -22.43
N GLU A 24 35.35 -0.04 -22.52
CA GLU A 24 35.90 -0.89 -21.43
C GLU A 24 36.94 -0.26 -20.47
N ASN A 25 37.44 0.96 -20.71
CA ASN A 25 38.42 1.62 -19.82
C ASN A 25 37.94 3.04 -19.44
N VAL A 26 38.34 3.61 -18.28
CA VAL A 26 38.00 5.01 -17.88
C VAL A 26 39.25 5.87 -17.59
N CYS A 27 39.17 7.17 -17.93
CA CYS A 27 40.23 8.17 -17.75
C CYS A 27 40.36 8.63 -16.29
N GLU A 28 41.59 8.75 -15.79
CA GLU A 28 41.91 9.13 -14.42
C GLU A 28 41.74 10.63 -14.09
N GLY A 29 41.35 11.47 -15.06
CA GLY A 29 41.64 12.92 -14.99
C GLY A 29 40.52 13.92 -14.72
N CYS A 30 39.23 13.56 -14.63
CA CYS A 30 38.15 14.58 -14.68
C CYS A 30 37.31 14.79 -13.41
N PHE A 31 37.62 14.12 -12.29
CA PHE A 31 37.07 14.49 -10.97
C PHE A 31 38.09 15.23 -10.09
N PHE A 32 39.37 15.28 -10.54
CA PHE A 32 40.51 15.63 -9.69
C PHE A 32 41.30 16.86 -10.15
N TYR A 33 41.01 17.44 -11.31
CA TYR A 33 41.68 18.65 -11.78
C TYR A 33 40.67 19.71 -12.19
N ASP A 34 40.80 20.85 -11.53
CA ASP A 34 40.03 22.09 -11.55
C ASP A 34 39.89 22.73 -12.95
N ARG A 35 39.29 22.01 -13.91
CA ARG A 35 38.96 22.56 -15.24
C ARG A 35 37.46 22.72 -15.39
N ASN A 36 37.06 23.96 -15.65
CA ASN A 36 35.71 24.52 -15.78
C ASN A 36 34.83 23.94 -16.93
N GLY A 37 34.81 22.62 -17.12
CA GLY A 37 34.10 21.97 -18.25
C GLY A 37 33.09 20.89 -17.87
N CYS A 38 33.02 20.45 -16.61
CA CYS A 38 32.06 19.41 -16.20
C CYS A 38 30.70 20.01 -15.85
N THR A 39 29.65 19.63 -16.57
CA THR A 39 28.27 20.08 -16.32
C THR A 39 27.34 18.88 -16.24
N GLY A 40 26.64 18.70 -15.12
CA GLY A 40 25.64 17.63 -14.98
C GLY A 40 25.51 17.12 -13.55
N PHE A 41 25.15 18.01 -12.63
CA PHE A 41 24.93 17.68 -11.22
C PHE A 41 23.42 17.54 -10.98
N ASN A 42 22.96 16.35 -10.61
CA ASN A 42 21.63 16.15 -10.02
C ASN A 42 21.69 15.08 -8.93
N ASP A 43 20.62 14.91 -8.16
CA ASP A 43 20.61 14.12 -6.90
C ASP A 43 21.03 12.63 -7.07
N ASN A 44 21.10 12.12 -8.30
CA ASN A 44 21.47 10.74 -8.61
C ASN A 44 22.75 10.61 -9.46
N ILE A 45 23.26 11.69 -10.06
CA ILE A 45 24.44 11.68 -10.94
C ILE A 45 25.41 12.77 -10.48
N THR A 46 26.60 12.36 -10.08
CA THR A 46 27.59 13.24 -9.44
C THR A 46 28.51 13.95 -10.45
N GLY A 47 28.35 13.69 -11.75
CA GLY A 47 29.01 14.43 -12.83
C GLY A 47 29.00 13.71 -14.18
N SER A 48 29.06 14.49 -15.26
CA SER A 48 29.30 14.02 -16.64
C SER A 48 30.39 14.88 -17.30
N CYS A 49 31.10 14.34 -18.30
CA CYS A 49 32.13 15.08 -19.02
C CYS A 49 32.07 14.75 -20.53
N SER A 50 32.31 15.78 -21.35
CA SER A 50 32.13 15.72 -22.80
C SER A 50 33.31 15.09 -23.53
N LYS A 51 33.07 14.64 -24.77
CA LYS A 51 34.03 13.93 -25.63
C LYS A 51 35.30 14.71 -25.97
N ASN A 52 35.34 16.03 -25.77
CA ASN A 52 36.49 16.85 -26.12
C ASN A 52 37.56 16.94 -25.01
N ASP A 53 37.24 16.51 -23.80
CA ASP A 53 38.17 16.52 -22.65
C ASP A 53 38.76 15.13 -22.36
N ARG A 54 38.53 14.16 -23.26
CA ARG A 54 38.87 12.74 -23.10
C ARG A 54 39.58 12.18 -24.33
N THR A 55 40.48 11.23 -24.11
CA THR A 55 41.09 10.39 -25.17
C THR A 55 40.13 9.31 -25.70
N GLN A 56 38.96 9.13 -25.09
CA GLN A 56 37.93 8.17 -25.49
C GLN A 56 36.67 8.85 -26.02
N LYS A 57 36.03 8.20 -27.01
CA LYS A 57 34.91 8.76 -27.81
C LYS A 57 33.50 8.51 -27.25
N GLU A 58 33.36 7.96 -26.04
CA GLU A 58 32.08 7.58 -25.45
C GLU A 58 31.84 8.22 -24.06
N ASP A 59 30.57 8.35 -23.70
CA ASP A 59 30.11 9.09 -22.51
C ASP A 59 30.09 8.15 -21.28
N ILE A 60 30.46 8.65 -20.09
CA ILE A 60 30.45 7.91 -18.81
C ILE A 60 29.91 8.80 -17.68
N VAL A 61 29.34 8.17 -16.63
CA VAL A 61 28.75 8.84 -15.45
C VAL A 61 29.21 8.21 -14.13
N PHE A 62 29.27 9.01 -13.06
CA PHE A 62 29.57 8.55 -11.70
C PHE A 62 28.32 8.60 -10.81
N VAL A 63 27.96 7.45 -10.24
CA VAL A 63 26.72 7.29 -9.44
C VAL A 63 27.08 7.12 -7.96
N LEU A 64 26.26 7.67 -7.07
CA LEU A 64 26.39 7.48 -5.63
C LEU A 64 26.07 6.02 -5.26
N ASP A 65 27.06 5.33 -4.70
CA ASP A 65 26.92 3.97 -4.20
C ASP A 65 26.26 4.01 -2.81
N LYS A 66 24.92 4.12 -2.78
CA LYS A 66 24.16 3.94 -1.55
C LYS A 66 24.27 2.46 -1.14
N PRO A 67 24.62 2.14 0.11
CA PRO A 67 24.71 0.76 0.55
C PRO A 67 23.35 0.09 0.33
N THR A 68 23.28 -0.84 -0.60
CA THR A 68 22.17 -1.79 -0.68
C THR A 68 22.41 -2.81 0.42
N ASP A 69 21.53 -2.85 1.41
CA ASP A 69 21.57 -3.82 2.49
C ASP A 69 21.36 -5.25 1.95
N ASN A 70 22.44 -5.84 1.42
CA ASN A 70 22.54 -7.25 1.06
C ASN A 70 23.10 -8.01 2.26
N LYS A 71 22.22 -8.64 3.06
CA LYS A 71 22.58 -9.64 4.07
C LYS A 71 22.42 -11.06 3.48
N PRO A 72 23.31 -12.03 3.77
CA PRO A 72 23.40 -13.29 3.04
C PRO A 72 22.34 -14.34 3.44
N SER A 73 22.18 -15.35 2.59
CA SER A 73 21.10 -16.35 2.58
C SER A 73 21.18 -17.43 3.67
N ALA A 74 20.01 -18.05 3.89
CA ALA A 74 19.70 -19.31 4.59
C ALA A 74 19.53 -19.26 6.12
N ASN A 75 18.36 -18.80 6.59
CA ASN A 75 17.32 -19.66 7.20
C ASN A 75 16.17 -18.84 7.80
N ASP A 76 14.99 -19.03 7.21
CA ASP A 76 13.66 -18.99 7.84
C ASP A 76 13.19 -17.71 8.56
N THR A 77 13.07 -16.61 7.82
CA THR A 77 11.99 -15.67 8.10
C THR A 77 11.27 -15.38 6.80
N SER A 78 10.19 -16.12 6.58
CA SER A 78 9.15 -15.73 5.64
C SER A 78 8.67 -14.33 6.02
N VAL A 79 9.20 -13.31 5.34
CA VAL A 79 8.69 -11.93 5.46
C VAL A 79 7.32 -11.95 4.79
N LYS A 80 6.28 -12.05 5.61
CA LYS A 80 4.89 -12.06 5.19
C LYS A 80 4.52 -10.63 4.76
N ASN A 81 4.83 -10.29 3.52
CA ASN A 81 4.42 -9.02 2.92
C ASN A 81 2.95 -9.09 2.53
N ASP A 82 2.05 -9.15 3.52
CA ASP A 82 0.59 -9.16 3.29
C ASP A 82 0.10 -7.87 2.57
N ILE A 83 0.95 -6.85 2.43
CA ILE A 83 0.71 -5.64 1.62
C ILE A 83 0.81 -5.92 0.11
N ILE A 84 1.64 -6.87 -0.32
CA ILE A 84 1.90 -7.17 -1.75
C ILE A 84 0.92 -8.24 -2.28
N ASP A 85 0.38 -9.09 -1.40
CA ASP A 85 -0.40 -10.28 -1.80
C ASP A 85 -1.90 -10.03 -2.07
N ASN A 86 -2.38 -8.78 -2.21
CA ASN A 86 -3.80 -8.45 -2.40
C ASN A 86 -4.75 -9.13 -1.37
N LYS A 87 -4.25 -9.46 -0.18
CA LYS A 87 -5.02 -10.12 0.87
C LYS A 87 -5.96 -9.12 1.53
N VAL A 88 -7.13 -9.60 1.95
CA VAL A 88 -8.08 -8.80 2.71
C VAL A 88 -7.48 -8.42 4.06
N ARG A 89 -7.39 -7.10 4.32
CA ARG A 89 -6.79 -6.51 5.51
C ARG A 89 -7.80 -6.40 6.65
N MET A 90 -8.10 -7.54 7.28
CA MET A 90 -9.04 -7.62 8.41
C MET A 90 -8.58 -6.81 9.63
N ASP A 91 -7.27 -6.54 9.74
CA ASP A 91 -6.66 -5.73 10.79
C ASP A 91 -7.04 -4.25 10.74
N LEU A 92 -7.56 -3.76 9.60
CA LEU A 92 -8.05 -2.39 9.45
C LEU A 92 -9.49 -2.19 9.93
N LEU A 93 -10.15 -3.26 10.40
CA LEU A 93 -11.54 -3.17 10.81
C LEU A 93 -11.70 -2.34 12.10
N PRO A 94 -12.69 -1.43 12.14
CA PRO A 94 -12.93 -0.57 13.28
C PRO A 94 -13.67 -1.34 14.40
N TRP A 95 -12.93 -1.89 15.36
CA TRP A 95 -13.46 -2.82 16.37
C TRP A 95 -14.61 -2.25 17.22
N ARG A 96 -14.55 -0.96 17.59
CA ARG A 96 -15.58 -0.32 18.42
C ARG A 96 -16.91 -0.23 17.68
N GLU A 97 -16.86 0.14 16.41
CA GLU A 97 -18.00 0.26 15.51
C GLU A 97 -18.59 -1.11 15.18
N LEU A 98 -17.72 -2.13 15.01
CA LEU A 98 -18.16 -3.51 14.86
C LEU A 98 -18.89 -4.04 16.09
N GLU A 99 -18.49 -3.64 17.30
CA GLU A 99 -19.20 -4.01 18.53
C GLU A 99 -20.64 -3.45 18.55
N GLU A 100 -20.84 -2.21 18.08
CA GLU A 100 -22.18 -1.62 17.96
C GLU A 100 -23.07 -2.41 16.98
N ILE A 101 -22.50 -2.89 15.87
CA ILE A 101 -23.20 -3.78 14.92
C ILE A 101 -23.49 -5.14 15.57
N ALA A 102 -22.56 -5.68 16.37
CA ALA A 102 -22.74 -6.93 17.09
C ALA A 102 -23.88 -6.86 18.14
N LYS A 103 -24.12 -5.69 18.73
CA LYS A 103 -25.28 -5.45 19.61
C LYS A 103 -26.60 -5.60 18.84
N VAL A 104 -26.67 -5.12 17.59
CA VAL A 104 -27.83 -5.33 16.71
C VAL A 104 -28.05 -6.82 16.43
N TYR A 105 -26.99 -7.55 16.08
CA TYR A 105 -27.06 -9.01 15.94
C TYR A 105 -27.59 -9.69 17.19
N THR A 106 -27.13 -9.26 18.37
CA THR A 106 -27.56 -9.79 19.66
C THR A 106 -29.04 -9.50 19.93
N ALA A 107 -29.50 -8.28 19.67
CA ALA A 107 -30.91 -7.90 19.81
C ALA A 107 -31.81 -8.72 18.87
N GLY A 108 -31.42 -8.86 17.60
CA GLY A 108 -32.13 -9.68 16.62
C GLY A 108 -32.15 -11.16 17.02
N ALA A 109 -31.03 -11.71 17.47
CA ALA A 109 -30.92 -13.10 17.91
C ALA A 109 -31.78 -13.40 19.14
N LYS A 110 -31.89 -12.46 20.08
CA LYS A 110 -32.80 -12.59 21.24
C LYS A 110 -34.26 -12.65 20.80
N LYS A 111 -34.66 -11.85 19.80
CA LYS A 111 -36.06 -11.74 19.35
C LYS A 111 -36.49 -12.86 18.40
N TYR A 112 -35.61 -13.25 17.48
CA TYR A 112 -35.95 -14.16 16.38
C TYR A 112 -35.14 -15.46 16.37
N GLY A 113 -34.16 -15.61 17.26
CA GLY A 113 -33.22 -16.72 17.27
C GLY A 113 -31.94 -16.42 16.47
N PRO A 114 -30.84 -17.14 16.76
CA PRO A 114 -29.55 -16.93 16.10
C PRO A 114 -29.63 -17.24 14.60
N ASN A 115 -29.04 -16.36 13.78
CA ASN A 115 -28.89 -16.50 12.32
C ASN A 115 -30.18 -16.71 11.50
N GLN A 116 -31.36 -16.52 12.09
CA GLN A 116 -32.64 -16.64 11.36
C GLN A 116 -32.84 -15.55 10.29
N TRP A 117 -32.07 -14.47 10.36
CA TRP A 117 -32.07 -13.36 9.42
C TRP A 117 -31.60 -13.73 7.99
N GLN A 118 -30.82 -14.81 7.84
CA GLN A 118 -30.15 -15.19 6.58
C GLN A 118 -31.08 -15.86 5.55
N ASN A 119 -32.23 -16.39 5.99
CA ASN A 119 -33.09 -17.26 5.18
C ASN A 119 -34.46 -16.65 4.89
N LEU A 120 -34.59 -15.33 5.02
CA LEU A 120 -35.86 -14.65 4.76
C LEU A 120 -36.17 -14.62 3.25
N PRO A 121 -37.41 -14.95 2.85
CA PRO A 121 -37.87 -14.68 1.49
C PRO A 121 -37.83 -13.17 1.25
N ASP A 122 -37.35 -12.79 0.06
CA ASP A 122 -37.14 -11.39 -0.34
C ASP A 122 -36.29 -10.57 0.66
N GLY A 123 -35.29 -11.22 1.26
CA GLY A 123 -34.47 -10.63 2.32
C GLY A 123 -33.82 -9.31 1.92
N TYR A 124 -33.32 -9.19 0.69
CA TYR A 124 -32.71 -7.95 0.19
C TYR A 124 -33.66 -6.75 0.27
N GLN A 125 -34.90 -6.85 -0.24
CA GLN A 125 -35.84 -5.73 -0.21
C GLN A 125 -36.33 -5.43 1.20
N ARG A 126 -36.51 -6.46 2.04
CA ARG A 126 -36.89 -6.30 3.44
C ARG A 126 -35.85 -5.51 4.22
N TYR A 127 -34.57 -5.86 4.09
CA TYR A 127 -33.47 -5.16 4.76
C TYR A 127 -33.22 -3.77 4.16
N LYS A 128 -33.40 -3.58 2.85
CA LYS A 128 -33.40 -2.25 2.23
C LYS A 128 -34.47 -1.34 2.84
N GLY A 129 -35.70 -1.84 2.98
CA GLY A 129 -36.79 -1.09 3.60
C GLY A 129 -36.54 -0.76 5.07
N ALA A 130 -35.98 -1.70 5.84
CA ALA A 130 -35.60 -1.45 7.23
C ALA A 130 -34.48 -0.42 7.37
N MET A 131 -33.43 -0.53 6.54
CA MET A 131 -32.32 0.43 6.48
C MET A 131 -32.83 1.86 6.25
N LEU A 132 -33.74 2.05 5.28
CA LEU A 132 -34.31 3.36 4.97
C LEU A 132 -35.12 3.95 6.13
N ARG A 133 -35.81 3.11 6.92
CA ARG A 133 -36.52 3.58 8.13
C ARG A 133 -35.54 4.06 9.20
N HIS A 134 -34.48 3.31 9.48
CA HIS A 134 -33.47 3.77 10.45
C HIS A 134 -32.71 5.00 9.98
N LEU A 135 -32.43 5.12 8.68
CA LEU A 135 -31.86 6.35 8.10
C LEU A 135 -32.80 7.53 8.29
N THR A 136 -34.10 7.36 8.02
CA THR A 136 -35.10 8.42 8.21
C THR A 136 -35.13 8.91 9.66
N GLU A 137 -35.06 8.02 10.64
CA GLU A 137 -35.03 8.41 12.06
C GLU A 137 -33.71 9.09 12.45
N LEU A 138 -32.58 8.62 11.91
CA LEU A 138 -31.29 9.27 12.13
C LEU A 138 -31.27 10.71 11.60
N GLU A 139 -31.82 10.94 10.39
CA GLU A 139 -31.93 12.28 9.79
C GLU A 139 -32.89 13.21 10.56
N LYS A 140 -33.84 12.65 11.32
CA LYS A 140 -34.68 13.43 12.25
C LYS A 140 -33.96 13.81 13.55
N GLY A 141 -32.74 13.31 13.77
CA GLY A 141 -31.96 13.54 14.98
C GLY A 141 -32.15 12.48 16.08
N ASN A 142 -32.88 11.39 15.80
CA ASN A 142 -33.03 10.29 16.75
C ASN A 142 -31.78 9.40 16.71
N GLU A 143 -31.06 9.31 17.84
CA GLU A 143 -29.79 8.58 17.92
C GLU A 143 -29.99 7.06 18.14
N PHE A 144 -31.00 6.69 18.92
CA PHE A 144 -31.27 5.31 19.34
C PHE A 144 -32.65 4.84 18.92
N ASP A 145 -32.71 3.59 18.49
CA ASP A 145 -33.92 2.87 18.12
C ASP A 145 -34.64 2.35 19.38
N GLU A 146 -35.89 2.76 19.59
CA GLU A 146 -36.66 2.44 20.79
C GLU A 146 -36.91 0.92 20.95
N ASP A 147 -37.05 0.20 19.84
CA ASP A 147 -37.34 -1.23 19.83
C ASP A 147 -36.16 -2.09 20.31
N THR A 148 -34.93 -1.67 20.00
CA THR A 148 -33.72 -2.46 20.25
C THR A 148 -32.76 -1.84 21.26
N GLY A 149 -32.91 -0.55 21.56
CA GLY A 149 -31.94 0.24 22.31
C GLY A 149 -30.60 0.44 21.58
N CYS A 150 -30.50 0.06 20.31
CA CYS A 150 -29.29 0.18 19.51
C CYS A 150 -29.27 1.51 18.74
N ARG A 151 -28.08 1.98 18.36
CA ARG A 151 -27.93 3.19 17.54
C ARG A 151 -28.57 3.01 16.17
N HIS A 152 -29.28 4.02 15.68
CA HIS A 152 -29.82 3.99 14.31
C HIS A 152 -28.72 3.81 13.26
N ALA A 153 -27.55 4.44 13.44
CA ALA A 153 -26.39 4.25 12.57
C ALA A 153 -25.90 2.78 12.54
N ALA A 154 -25.89 2.09 13.69
CA ALA A 154 -25.49 0.68 13.76
C ALA A 154 -26.53 -0.22 13.07
N GLN A 155 -27.82 0.08 13.24
CA GLN A 155 -28.90 -0.60 12.52
C GLN A 155 -28.76 -0.43 11.00
N ILE A 156 -28.44 0.76 10.51
CA ILE A 156 -28.21 1.02 9.09
C ILE A 156 -27.06 0.15 8.56
N ALA A 157 -25.90 0.18 9.23
CA ALA A 157 -24.74 -0.62 8.85
C ALA A 157 -25.03 -2.12 8.86
N TRP A 158 -25.74 -2.60 9.89
CA TRP A 158 -26.16 -3.99 9.98
C TRP A 158 -27.09 -4.40 8.83
N ASN A 159 -28.08 -3.58 8.49
CA ASN A 159 -28.97 -3.85 7.35
C ASN A 159 -28.20 -3.89 6.02
N ALA A 160 -27.19 -3.04 5.85
CA ALA A 160 -26.32 -3.08 4.66
C ALA A 160 -25.53 -4.40 4.56
N ILE A 161 -25.01 -4.91 5.69
CA ILE A 161 -24.36 -6.23 5.75
C ILE A 161 -25.35 -7.34 5.40
N ALA A 162 -26.58 -7.27 5.92
CA ALA A 162 -27.62 -8.25 5.60
C ALA A 162 -27.96 -8.23 4.10
N MET A 163 -28.10 -7.05 3.49
CA MET A 163 -28.29 -6.91 2.04
C MET A 163 -27.11 -7.49 1.24
N LEU A 164 -25.86 -7.24 1.66
CA LEU A 164 -24.67 -7.81 1.05
C LEU A 164 -24.69 -9.34 1.10
N HIS A 165 -25.10 -9.95 2.22
CA HIS A 165 -25.25 -11.40 2.34
C HIS A 165 -26.16 -11.98 1.26
N PHE A 166 -27.35 -11.38 1.03
CA PHE A 166 -28.25 -11.84 -0.03
C PHE A 166 -27.64 -11.67 -1.42
N LYS A 167 -26.92 -10.57 -1.67
CA LYS A 167 -26.22 -10.36 -2.96
C LYS A 167 -25.12 -11.38 -3.21
N LEU A 168 -24.33 -11.72 -2.19
CA LEU A 168 -23.31 -12.77 -2.30
C LEU A 168 -23.94 -14.16 -2.52
N LYS A 169 -25.07 -14.44 -1.86
CA LYS A 169 -25.81 -15.69 -2.05
C LYS A 169 -26.41 -15.82 -3.45
N GLU A 170 -26.91 -14.74 -4.03
CA GLU A 170 -27.38 -14.70 -5.43
C GLU A 170 -26.23 -15.04 -6.41
N ASN A 171 -25.06 -14.42 -6.24
CA ASN A 171 -23.91 -14.62 -7.12
C ASN A 171 -23.32 -16.04 -7.06
N ASN A 172 -23.41 -16.71 -5.90
CA ASN A 172 -22.90 -18.07 -5.72
C ASN A 172 -23.86 -19.16 -6.22
N ASN A 173 -25.12 -18.79 -6.52
CA ASN A 173 -26.14 -19.70 -7.06
C ASN A 173 -26.33 -19.55 -8.58
N GLY A 174 -25.53 -18.71 -9.23
CA GLY A 174 -25.55 -18.46 -10.68
C GLY A 174 -24.39 -19.11 -11.42
#